data_AF-A0A9P4NJE9-F1
#
_entry.id   AF-A0A9P4NJE9-F1
#
_cell.length_a   1.000
_cell.length_b   1.000
_cell.length_c   1.000
_cell.angle_alpha   90.00
_cell.angle_beta   90.00
_cell.angle_gamma   90.00
#
_symmetry.space_group_name_H-M   'P 1'
#
loop_
_entity.id
_entity.type
_entity.pdbx_description
1 polymer ?
#
loop_
_entity_poly.entity_id
_entity_poly.type
_entity_poly.pdbx_seq_one_letter_code
_entity_poly.pdbx_strand_id
1 'polypeptide(L)'
;MEASALIDHILKLQQYVLGLKSTTPSGMTKEKVDEKRRQVRNLMNKGIRAQFKWKPKVKNGTARWSYLAVIPDEAVFLTLLNLPSDWKKKTLKLEVEKFEDTVARDEISVDSRYVAMQITGKDVKVMWNPEDLTFKVNGTYGRR
;
A
#
# COMPACT_ATOMS: atom_id res chain seq x y z
N MET A 1 22.77 21.08 -40.59
CA MET A 1 22.97 21.81 -39.32
C MET A 1 22.04 21.34 -38.20
N GLU A 2 21.09 20.43 -38.43
CA GLU A 2 20.06 20.03 -37.45
C GLU A 2 20.54 19.00 -36.39
N ALA A 3 21.46 18.10 -36.74
CA ALA A 3 21.83 16.97 -35.87
C ALA A 3 22.62 17.39 -34.62
N SER A 4 23.47 18.41 -34.73
CA SER A 4 24.28 18.91 -33.60
C SER A 4 23.40 19.56 -32.52
N ALA A 5 22.38 20.32 -32.94
CA ALA A 5 21.46 20.98 -32.01
C ALA A 5 20.59 19.97 -31.26
N LEU A 6 20.19 18.86 -31.92
CA LEU A 6 19.46 17.78 -31.29
C LEU A 6 20.30 17.05 -30.24
N ILE A 7 21.58 16.78 -30.54
CA ILE A 7 22.51 16.12 -29.61
C ILE A 7 22.74 16.98 -28.37
N ASP A 8 22.96 18.29 -28.53
CA ASP A 8 23.10 19.22 -27.41
C ASP A 8 21.83 19.27 -26.55
N HIS A 9 20.66 19.25 -27.18
CA HIS A 9 19.39 19.22 -26.46
C HIS A 9 19.19 17.91 -25.70
N ILE A 10 19.54 16.77 -26.28
CA ILE A 10 19.48 15.45 -25.61
C ILE A 10 20.45 15.40 -24.43
N LEU A 11 21.67 15.91 -24.58
CA LEU A 11 22.65 15.98 -23.50
C LEU A 11 22.15 16.88 -22.36
N LYS A 12 21.57 18.03 -22.68
CA LYS A 12 20.96 18.94 -21.70
C LYS A 12 19.79 18.29 -20.95
N LEU A 13 18.93 17.55 -21.67
CA LEU A 13 17.83 16.80 -21.07
C LEU A 13 18.34 15.65 -20.19
N GLN A 14 19.36 14.91 -20.62
CA GLN A 14 20.00 13.88 -19.80
C GLN A 14 20.60 14.48 -18.53
N GLN A 15 21.25 15.64 -18.63
CA GLN A 15 21.81 16.34 -17.48
C GLN A 15 20.72 16.86 -16.53
N TYR A 16 19.56 17.26 -17.06
CA TYR A 16 18.38 17.62 -16.26
C TYR A 16 17.77 16.41 -15.56
N VAL A 17 17.65 15.28 -16.25
CA VAL A 17 17.16 14.00 -15.68
C VAL A 17 18.16 13.43 -14.66
N LEU A 18 19.46 13.59 -14.88
CA LEU A 18 20.51 13.22 -13.93
C LEU A 18 20.56 14.18 -12.73
N GLY A 19 20.34 15.48 -12.93
CA GLY A 19 20.19 16.46 -11.85
C GLY A 19 18.89 16.28 -11.05
N LEU A 20 17.87 15.66 -11.66
CA LEU A 20 16.65 15.21 -11.00
C LEU A 20 16.82 13.84 -10.30
N LYS A 21 17.99 13.19 -10.38
CA LYS A 21 18.30 12.07 -9.48
C LYS A 21 18.58 12.60 -8.08
N SER A 22 17.51 12.60 -7.30
CA SER A 22 17.50 12.65 -5.83
C SER A 22 18.29 13.81 -5.20
N THR A 23 17.81 15.04 -5.40
CA THR A 23 17.66 15.87 -4.21
C THR A 23 16.60 15.20 -3.36
N THR A 24 17.02 14.36 -2.42
CA THR A 24 16.22 14.01 -1.26
C THR A 24 16.22 15.26 -0.38
N PRO A 25 15.17 16.11 -0.35
CA PRO A 25 14.93 16.82 0.89
C PRO A 25 14.51 15.74 1.88
N SER A 26 15.42 15.41 2.77
CA SER A 26 15.16 14.63 3.97
C SER A 26 13.78 14.99 4.52
N GLY A 27 12.87 14.00 4.51
CA GLY A 27 11.57 14.09 5.13
C GLY A 27 10.58 14.96 4.36
N MET A 28 9.68 14.29 3.62
CA MET A 28 8.33 14.81 3.46
C MET A 28 7.87 15.34 4.84
N THR A 29 7.45 16.62 4.91
CA THR A 29 7.04 17.21 6.20
C THR A 29 6.02 16.30 6.88
N LYS A 30 6.06 16.18 8.21
CA LYS A 30 5.20 15.24 8.95
C LYS A 30 3.73 15.31 8.52
N GLU A 31 3.27 16.52 8.22
CA GLU A 31 1.94 16.81 7.68
C GLU A 31 1.67 16.15 6.32
N LYS A 32 2.61 16.23 5.38
CA LYS A 32 2.51 15.61 4.05
C LYS A 32 2.57 14.09 4.14
N VAL A 33 3.37 13.53 5.05
CA VAL A 33 3.40 12.09 5.34
C VAL A 33 2.04 11.62 5.85
N ASP A 34 1.45 12.38 6.77
CA ASP A 34 0.13 12.09 7.32
C ASP A 34 -0.99 12.17 6.28
N GLU A 35 -0.94 13.17 5.40
CA GLU A 35 -1.90 13.29 4.31
C GLU A 35 -1.81 12.09 3.35
N LYS A 36 -0.58 11.74 2.94
CA LYS A 36 -0.37 10.58 2.07
C LYS A 36 -0.74 9.27 2.74
N ARG A 37 -0.47 9.12 4.03
CA ARG A 37 -0.94 7.99 4.82
C ARG A 37 -2.46 7.86 4.73
N ARG A 38 -3.21 8.96 4.93
CA ARG A 38 -4.69 8.94 4.82
C ARG A 38 -5.15 8.58 3.41
N GLN A 39 -4.50 9.10 2.38
CA GLN A 39 -4.81 8.77 0.98
C GLN A 39 -4.60 7.27 0.70
N VAL A 40 -3.42 6.75 1.04
CA VAL A 40 -3.06 5.33 0.85
C VAL A 40 -4.00 4.43 1.66
N ARG A 41 -4.32 4.81 2.89
CA ARG A 41 -5.28 4.11 3.75
C ARG A 41 -6.64 3.96 3.07
N ASN A 42 -7.22 5.07 2.60
CA ASN A 42 -8.53 5.06 1.95
C ASN A 42 -8.53 4.23 0.66
N LEU A 43 -7.46 4.33 -0.14
CA LEU A 43 -7.29 3.53 -1.36
C LEU A 43 -7.16 2.04 -1.04
N MET A 44 -6.41 1.68 0.00
CA MET A 44 -6.26 0.31 0.43
C MET A 44 -7.58 -0.28 0.91
N ASN A 45 -8.34 0.43 1.75
CA ASN A 45 -9.64 -0.02 2.22
C ASN A 45 -10.60 -0.25 1.02
N LYS A 46 -10.74 0.73 0.12
CA LYS A 46 -11.55 0.59 -1.10
C LYS A 46 -11.09 -0.58 -1.98
N GLY A 47 -9.77 -0.73 -2.14
CA GLY A 47 -9.16 -1.78 -2.94
C GLY A 47 -9.41 -3.18 -2.38
N ILE A 48 -9.32 -3.36 -1.05
CA ILE A 48 -9.62 -4.63 -0.39
C ILE A 48 -11.11 -4.94 -0.50
N ARG A 49 -11.99 -3.98 -0.17
CA ARG A 49 -13.45 -4.15 -0.29
C ARG A 49 -13.88 -4.53 -1.70
N ALA A 50 -13.28 -3.93 -2.73
CA ALA A 50 -13.56 -4.26 -4.13
C ALA A 50 -13.22 -5.72 -4.50
N GLN A 51 -12.34 -6.38 -3.75
CA GLN A 51 -11.99 -7.80 -3.94
C GLN A 51 -12.94 -8.76 -3.24
N PHE A 52 -13.82 -8.28 -2.36
CA PHE A 52 -14.82 -9.09 -1.65
C PHE A 52 -16.00 -9.38 -2.57
N LYS A 53 -15.82 -10.41 -3.41
CA LYS A 53 -16.84 -10.91 -4.33
C LYS A 53 -17.31 -12.26 -3.83
N TRP A 54 -18.61 -12.52 -3.95
CA TRP A 54 -19.16 -13.82 -3.61
C TRP A 54 -18.50 -14.92 -4.45
N LYS A 55 -17.98 -15.95 -3.78
CA LYS A 55 -17.38 -17.16 -4.38
C LYS A 55 -17.71 -18.35 -3.48
N PRO A 56 -17.73 -19.59 -3.98
CA PRO A 56 -18.01 -20.76 -3.14
C PRO A 56 -17.12 -20.86 -1.89
N LYS A 57 -15.83 -20.49 -2.00
CA LYS A 57 -14.87 -20.49 -0.87
C LYS A 57 -15.20 -19.48 0.24
N VAL A 58 -16.01 -18.45 -0.05
CA VAL A 58 -16.47 -17.45 0.94
C VAL A 58 -17.32 -18.11 2.02
N LYS A 59 -18.08 -19.17 1.69
CA LYS A 59 -18.89 -19.93 2.66
C LYS A 59 -18.06 -20.51 3.81
N ASN A 60 -16.83 -20.90 3.50
CA ASN A 60 -15.90 -21.52 4.44
C ASN A 60 -14.89 -20.51 5.01
N GLY A 61 -14.99 -19.22 4.65
CA GLY A 61 -14.04 -18.19 5.09
C GLY A 61 -12.60 -18.37 4.61
N THR A 62 -12.40 -19.06 3.48
CA THR A 62 -11.06 -19.35 2.94
C THR A 62 -10.78 -18.62 1.62
N ALA A 63 -11.66 -17.72 1.19
CA ALA A 63 -11.42 -16.91 -0.01
C ALA A 63 -10.24 -15.97 0.23
N ARG A 64 -9.31 -15.88 -0.71
CA ARG A 64 -8.08 -15.06 -0.58
C ARG A 64 -8.28 -13.69 -1.20
N TRP A 65 -7.69 -12.68 -0.57
CA TRP A 65 -7.54 -11.33 -1.12
C TRP A 65 -6.06 -10.92 -1.07
N SER A 66 -5.67 -10.04 -1.98
CA SER A 66 -4.29 -9.57 -2.13
C SER A 66 -4.30 -8.14 -2.67
N TYR A 67 -3.85 -7.19 -1.88
CA TYR A 67 -3.71 -5.80 -2.28
C TYR A 67 -2.22 -5.45 -2.46
N LEU A 68 -1.89 -4.74 -3.53
CA LEU A 68 -0.56 -4.24 -3.82
C LEU A 68 -0.65 -2.72 -3.98
N ALA A 69 0.26 -1.99 -3.34
CA ALA A 69 0.37 -0.55 -3.50
C ALA A 69 1.84 -0.11 -3.61
N VAL A 70 2.03 0.96 -4.37
CA VAL A 70 3.29 1.71 -4.47
C VAL A 70 3.13 2.96 -3.61
N ILE A 71 4.15 3.34 -2.85
CA ILE A 71 4.15 4.54 -2.04
C ILE A 71 5.33 5.44 -2.41
N PRO A 72 5.20 6.77 -2.18
CA PRO A 72 6.26 7.71 -2.52
C PRO A 72 7.43 7.70 -1.55
N ASP A 73 7.25 7.25 -0.31
CA ASP A 73 8.27 7.32 0.75
C ASP A 73 8.07 6.21 1.79
N GLU A 74 9.16 5.66 2.32
CA GLU A 74 9.14 4.59 3.34
C GLU A 74 8.52 5.04 4.67
N ALA A 75 8.69 6.30 5.07
CA ALA A 75 8.11 6.84 6.29
C ALA A 75 6.57 6.82 6.25
N VAL A 76 5.96 6.90 5.06
CA VAL A 76 4.51 6.74 4.90
C VAL A 76 4.10 5.32 5.27
N PHE A 77 4.85 4.29 4.88
CA PHE A 77 4.57 2.90 5.23
C PHE A 77 4.72 2.64 6.73
N LEU A 78 5.83 3.11 7.30
CA LEU A 78 6.10 2.94 8.73
C LEU A 78 5.01 3.63 9.57
N THR A 79 4.61 4.85 9.18
CA THR A 79 3.54 5.60 9.86
C THR A 79 2.15 5.00 9.60
N LEU A 80 1.93 4.36 8.45
CA LEU A 80 0.67 3.70 8.11
C LEU A 80 0.39 2.50 9.00
N LEU A 81 1.41 1.66 9.22
CA LEU A 81 1.30 0.44 10.02
C LEU A 81 1.71 0.62 11.49
N ASN A 82 2.00 1.85 11.90
CA ASN A 82 2.47 2.20 13.24
C ASN A 82 3.69 1.35 13.66
N LEU A 83 4.66 1.25 12.74
CA LEU A 83 5.91 0.53 12.94
C LEU A 83 7.01 1.49 13.43
N PRO A 84 7.98 1.00 14.22
CA PRO A 84 9.09 1.83 14.65
C PRO A 84 9.97 2.18 13.45
N SER A 85 10.68 3.31 13.54
CA SER A 85 11.50 3.86 12.45
C SER A 85 12.69 2.98 12.06
N ASP A 86 13.08 2.03 12.93
CA ASP A 86 14.16 1.07 12.74
C ASP A 86 13.69 -0.26 12.13
N TRP A 87 12.42 -0.39 11.77
CA TRP A 87 11.87 -1.62 11.21
C TRP A 87 12.43 -1.91 9.82
N LYS A 88 13.24 -2.97 9.71
CA LYS A 88 13.93 -3.37 8.46
C LYS A 88 13.47 -4.71 7.87
N LYS A 89 12.46 -5.35 8.44
CA LYS A 89 12.01 -6.67 7.97
C LYS A 89 11.29 -6.53 6.62
N LYS A 90 11.37 -7.55 5.76
CA LYS A 90 10.63 -7.55 4.47
C LYS A 90 9.20 -8.09 4.62
N THR A 91 8.85 -8.66 5.76
CA THR A 91 7.55 -9.31 5.98
C THR A 91 7.12 -9.12 7.43
N LEU A 92 5.83 -8.86 7.60
CA LEU A 92 5.15 -8.72 8.87
C LEU A 92 3.88 -9.56 8.86
N LYS A 93 3.59 -10.22 9.96
CA LYS A 93 2.25 -10.75 10.25
C LYS A 93 1.60 -9.78 11.24
N LEU A 94 0.45 -9.25 10.88
CA LEU A 94 -0.37 -8.40 11.72
C LEU A 94 -1.64 -9.15 12.08
N GLU A 95 -2.02 -9.12 13.34
CA GLU A 95 -3.35 -9.56 13.75
C GLU A 95 -4.42 -8.71 13.04
N VAL A 96 -5.55 -9.33 12.67
CA VAL A 96 -6.61 -8.63 11.93
C VAL A 96 -7.13 -7.42 12.68
N GLU A 97 -7.34 -7.51 13.99
CA GLU A 97 -7.84 -6.39 14.80
C GLU A 97 -6.89 -5.17 14.71
N LYS A 98 -5.59 -5.40 14.86
CA LYS A 98 -4.57 -4.34 14.71
C LYS A 98 -4.49 -3.81 13.27
N PHE A 99 -4.71 -4.67 12.28
CA PHE A 99 -4.75 -4.26 10.88
C PHE A 99 -5.97 -3.38 10.59
N GLU A 100 -7.15 -3.74 11.09
CA GLU A 100 -8.38 -2.98 10.89
C GLU A 100 -8.34 -1.62 11.61
N ASP A 101 -7.79 -1.57 12.84
CA ASP A 101 -7.57 -0.30 13.55
C ASP A 101 -6.63 0.65 12.77
N THR A 102 -5.54 0.11 12.22
CA THR A 102 -4.55 0.92 11.46
C THR A 102 -5.05 1.35 10.07
N VAL A 103 -5.82 0.49 9.38
CA VAL A 103 -6.20 0.67 7.97
C VAL A 103 -7.61 1.21 7.78
N ALA A 104 -8.56 0.86 8.62
CA ALA A 104 -9.95 1.18 8.39
C ALA A 104 -10.59 1.95 9.55
N ARG A 105 -9.96 1.98 10.74
CA ARG A 105 -10.54 2.47 12.01
C ARG A 105 -11.81 1.72 12.45
N ASP A 106 -12.39 0.93 11.56
CA ASP A 106 -13.59 0.13 11.65
C ASP A 106 -13.35 -1.19 10.88
N GLU A 107 -14.26 -2.14 11.00
CA GLU A 107 -14.18 -3.44 10.33
C GLU A 107 -14.20 -3.32 8.79
N ILE A 108 -13.33 -4.06 8.11
CA ILE A 108 -13.34 -4.14 6.64
C ILE A 108 -14.39 -5.17 6.24
N SER A 109 -15.63 -4.69 6.13
CA SER A 109 -16.77 -5.48 5.67
C SER A 109 -17.35 -4.97 4.35
N VAL A 110 -18.04 -5.86 3.64
CA VAL A 110 -18.88 -5.56 2.48
C VAL A 110 -20.21 -6.28 2.65
N ASP A 111 -21.28 -5.51 2.72
CA ASP A 111 -22.64 -6.04 2.76
C ASP A 111 -23.17 -6.29 1.34
N SER A 112 -23.79 -7.45 1.19
CA SER A 112 -24.62 -7.78 0.03
C SER A 112 -26.03 -8.08 0.50
N ARG A 113 -26.98 -8.20 -0.44
CA ARG A 113 -28.41 -8.41 -0.13
C ARG A 113 -28.69 -9.55 0.86
N TYR A 114 -27.86 -10.59 0.91
CA TYR A 114 -28.09 -11.78 1.72
C TYR A 114 -26.94 -12.14 2.66
N VAL A 115 -25.78 -11.50 2.55
CA VAL A 115 -24.59 -11.88 3.32
C VAL A 115 -23.62 -10.71 3.46
N ALA A 116 -23.13 -10.52 4.69
CA ALA A 116 -22.00 -9.66 4.99
C ALA A 116 -20.70 -10.45 4.83
N MET A 117 -19.72 -9.89 4.13
CA MET A 117 -18.39 -10.47 3.95
C MET A 117 -17.36 -9.67 4.73
N GLN A 118 -16.51 -10.34 5.50
CA GLN A 118 -15.46 -9.73 6.32
C GLN A 118 -14.15 -10.52 6.25
N ILE A 119 -13.07 -9.93 6.76
CA ILE A 119 -11.80 -10.64 6.93
C ILE A 119 -11.99 -11.75 7.98
N THR A 120 -11.57 -12.97 7.65
CA THR A 120 -11.76 -14.16 8.51
C THR A 120 -10.46 -14.80 8.98
N GLY A 121 -9.32 -14.40 8.41
CA GLY A 121 -8.01 -14.89 8.86
C GLY A 121 -7.69 -14.38 10.26
N LYS A 122 -6.84 -15.09 11.01
CA LYS A 122 -6.30 -14.55 12.27
C LYS A 122 -5.28 -13.44 12.00
N ASP A 123 -4.45 -13.67 10.98
CA ASP A 123 -3.36 -12.79 10.61
C ASP A 123 -3.46 -12.32 9.16
N VAL A 124 -3.05 -11.07 8.95
CA VAL A 124 -2.79 -10.45 7.66
C VAL A 124 -1.28 -10.45 7.42
N LYS A 125 -0.85 -10.94 6.25
CA LYS A 125 0.56 -10.93 5.85
C LYS A 125 0.85 -9.67 5.04
N VAL A 126 1.69 -8.80 5.58
CA VAL A 126 2.24 -7.63 4.88
C VAL A 126 3.66 -7.96 4.41
N MET A 127 3.97 -7.65 3.16
CA MET A 127 5.30 -7.75 2.57
C MET A 127 5.74 -6.36 2.11
N TRP A 128 6.96 -5.97 2.44
CA TRP A 128 7.56 -4.67 2.10
C TRP A 128 8.76 -4.88 1.18
N ASN A 129 8.79 -4.16 0.07
CA ASN A 129 9.96 -4.03 -0.79
C ASN A 129 10.47 -2.58 -0.75
N PRO A 130 11.60 -2.32 -0.05
CA PRO A 130 12.16 -0.97 0.05
C PRO A 130 12.75 -0.47 -1.27
N GLU A 131 13.17 -1.35 -2.18
CA GLU A 131 13.78 -0.96 -3.46
C GLU A 131 12.76 -0.34 -4.42
N ASP A 132 11.57 -0.95 -4.52
CA ASP A 132 10.48 -0.47 -5.37
C ASP A 132 9.51 0.47 -4.65
N LEU A 133 9.71 0.69 -3.34
CA LEU A 133 8.74 1.33 -2.44
C LEU A 133 7.34 0.73 -2.57
N THR A 134 7.25 -0.60 -2.63
CA THR A 134 5.98 -1.32 -2.77
C THR A 134 5.67 -2.19 -1.56
N PHE A 135 4.39 -2.23 -1.18
CA PHE A 135 3.93 -3.16 -0.16
C PHE A 135 2.76 -3.99 -0.66
N LYS A 136 2.73 -5.25 -0.23
CA LYS A 136 1.69 -6.22 -0.57
C LYS A 136 1.05 -6.78 0.68
N VAL A 137 -0.27 -6.72 0.76
CA VAL A 137 -1.07 -7.19 1.90
C VAL A 137 -1.93 -8.36 1.45
N ASN A 138 -1.96 -9.43 2.23
CA ASN A 138 -2.72 -10.63 1.89
C ASN A 138 -3.46 -11.17 3.10
N GLY A 139 -4.66 -11.68 2.86
CA GLY A 139 -5.47 -12.31 3.90
C GLY A 139 -6.53 -13.24 3.32
N THR A 140 -7.44 -13.66 4.20
CA THR A 140 -8.64 -14.41 3.85
C THR A 140 -9.89 -13.65 4.24
N TYR A 141 -10.98 -13.89 3.53
CA TYR A 141 -12.30 -13.35 3.81
C TYR A 141 -13.39 -14.41 3.64
N GLY A 142 -14.53 -14.13 4.26
CA GLY A 142 -15.66 -15.05 4.35
C GLY A 142 -16.95 -14.36 4.71
N ARG A 143 -18.03 -15.13 4.74
CA ARG A 143 -19.26 -14.70 5.41
C ARG A 143 -19.03 -14.53 6.90
N ARG A 144 -19.63 -13.49 7.49
CA ARG A 144 -19.85 -13.41 8.93
C ARG A 144 -20.91 -14.41 9.36
#